data_AF-A0A6N7PZH0-F1
#
_entry.id   AF-A0A6N7PZH0-F1
#
_cell.length_a   1.000
_cell.length_b   1.000
_cell.length_c   1.000
_cell.angle_alpha   90.00
_cell.angle_beta   90.00
_cell.angle_gamma   90.00
#
_symmetry.space_group_name_H-M   'P 1'
#
loop_
_entity.id
_entity.type
_entity.pdbx_description
1 polymer ?
#
loop_
_entity_poly.entity_id
_entity_poly.type
_entity_poly.pdbx_seq_one_letter_code
_entity_poly.pdbx_strand_id
1 'polypeptide(L)'
;MAVQLTGSEEFAFARRSVGPSRPPERLAKVSRAGTLRFRVDRYEITFADGSELSVYNESLESMLGLDEDEDRGIYEADSVDTEPDALLERLYGSEQKLHVGLLCSHFESRSPVSIEVHVYVEYRLTQDDWDDMLSFLNERLPEEAPLTVEEIEGFDVEAMISFDPEEDEPSREDGTGFVMYFKEQDEEDDGLPLLGLCILAHAVVHDIECMDVEEEPLYSRVLWRAD
;
A
#
# COMPACT_ATOMS: atom_id res chain seq x y z
N MET A 1 22.22 -7.37 -9.21
CA MET A 1 21.42 -6.35 -9.91
C MET A 1 21.41 -5.14 -9.02
N ALA A 2 21.80 -3.99 -9.56
CA ALA A 2 21.86 -2.74 -8.81
C ALA A 2 20.47 -2.11 -8.83
N VAL A 3 19.89 -1.90 -7.65
CA VAL A 3 18.61 -1.19 -7.48
C VAL A 3 18.97 0.26 -7.14
N GLN A 4 18.29 1.19 -7.82
CA GLN A 4 18.64 2.60 -7.88
C GLN A 4 17.62 3.38 -7.04
N LEU A 5 18.08 3.82 -5.87
CA LEU A 5 17.31 4.47 -4.82
C LEU A 5 16.93 5.92 -5.16
N THR A 6 15.64 6.26 -5.00
CA THR A 6 15.13 7.59 -4.61
C THR A 6 13.76 7.43 -3.91
N GLY A 7 13.57 8.12 -2.77
CA GLY A 7 12.39 8.15 -1.87
C GLY A 7 11.10 7.42 -2.27
N SER A 8 10.68 6.50 -1.39
CA SER A 8 9.57 5.49 -1.44
C SER A 8 10.11 4.06 -1.25
N GLU A 9 11.33 3.77 -1.73
CA GLU A 9 11.91 2.43 -1.71
C GLU A 9 12.48 1.98 -0.35
N GLU A 10 12.97 2.90 0.48
CA GLU A 10 13.54 2.55 1.80
C GLU A 10 12.47 2.01 2.75
N PHE A 11 11.27 2.58 2.70
CA PHE A 11 10.15 2.07 3.48
C PHE A 11 9.62 0.73 2.98
N ALA A 12 9.61 0.47 1.67
CA ALA A 12 9.25 -0.84 1.14
C ALA A 12 10.17 -1.95 1.67
N PHE A 13 11.45 -1.63 1.89
CA PHE A 13 12.40 -2.52 2.57
C PHE A 13 12.10 -2.65 4.08
N ALA A 14 11.82 -1.54 4.77
CA ALA A 14 11.42 -1.54 6.17
C ALA A 14 10.14 -2.37 6.44
N ARG A 15 9.13 -2.26 5.55
CA ARG A 15 7.85 -2.98 5.65
C ARG A 15 8.06 -4.50 5.62
N ARG A 16 9.01 -5.00 4.83
CA ARG A 16 9.39 -6.42 4.83
C ARG A 16 9.95 -6.88 6.18
N SER A 17 10.55 -5.98 6.96
CA SER A 17 11.11 -6.25 8.30
C SER A 17 10.06 -6.23 9.42
N VAL A 18 8.93 -5.50 9.25
CA VAL A 18 7.80 -5.52 10.20
C VAL A 18 6.82 -6.69 10.00
N GLY A 19 7.00 -7.51 8.96
CA GLY A 19 6.27 -8.77 8.75
C GLY A 19 5.28 -8.72 7.56
N PRO A 20 5.19 -9.81 6.76
CA PRO A 20 4.50 -9.81 5.47
C PRO A 20 2.97 -9.91 5.53
N SER A 21 2.34 -9.85 6.72
CA SER A 21 0.90 -10.09 6.89
C SER A 21 0.11 -8.89 7.42
N ARG A 22 0.64 -7.67 7.28
CA ARG A 22 0.01 -6.45 7.81
C ARG A 22 -0.63 -5.64 6.66
N PRO A 23 -1.92 -5.88 6.36
CA PRO A 23 -2.61 -5.28 5.22
C PRO A 23 -2.78 -3.75 5.39
N PRO A 24 -2.22 -2.92 4.49
CA PRO A 24 -2.35 -1.46 4.53
C PRO A 24 -3.80 -1.00 4.44
N GLU A 25 -4.66 -1.75 3.74
CA GLU A 25 -6.10 -1.48 3.65
C GLU A 25 -6.81 -1.64 5.00
N ARG A 26 -6.32 -2.54 5.86
CA ARG A 26 -6.83 -2.67 7.22
C ARG A 26 -6.31 -1.56 8.12
N LEU A 27 -5.04 -1.16 7.96
CA LEU A 27 -4.49 0.00 8.68
C LEU A 27 -5.32 1.26 8.39
N ALA A 28 -5.57 1.58 7.12
CA ALA A 28 -6.38 2.72 6.73
C ALA A 28 -7.76 2.70 7.41
N LYS A 29 -8.40 1.52 7.42
CA LYS A 29 -9.71 1.33 8.02
C LYS A 29 -9.72 1.51 9.55
N VAL A 30 -8.75 0.93 10.26
CA VAL A 30 -8.75 0.94 11.74
C VAL A 30 -8.19 2.23 12.32
N SER A 31 -7.15 2.79 11.70
CA SER A 31 -6.54 4.04 12.15
C SER A 31 -7.39 5.24 11.82
N ARG A 32 -8.24 5.14 10.77
CA ARG A 32 -8.98 6.26 10.19
C ARG A 32 -8.07 7.43 9.80
N ALA A 33 -6.78 7.16 9.63
CA ALA A 33 -5.76 8.12 9.22
C ALA A 33 -5.23 7.70 7.85
N GLY A 34 -4.89 8.68 7.01
CA GLY A 34 -4.43 8.42 5.66
C GLY A 34 -5.53 7.91 4.73
N THR A 35 -5.14 7.63 3.50
CA THR A 35 -6.04 7.31 2.40
C THR A 35 -5.68 5.97 1.78
N LEU A 36 -6.67 5.09 1.61
CA LEU A 36 -6.54 3.82 0.89
C LEU A 36 -6.69 4.03 -0.62
N ARG A 37 -5.83 3.39 -1.39
CA ARG A 37 -5.88 3.34 -2.85
C ARG A 37 -5.65 1.93 -3.36
N PHE A 38 -6.26 1.63 -4.50
CA PHE A 38 -5.92 0.47 -5.30
C PHE A 38 -5.39 0.93 -6.66
N ARG A 39 -4.30 0.32 -7.11
CA ARG A 39 -3.66 0.66 -8.38
C ARG A 39 -3.55 -0.55 -9.29
N VAL A 40 -3.99 -0.41 -10.54
CA VAL A 40 -3.83 -1.47 -11.53
C VAL A 40 -2.36 -1.61 -11.89
N ASP A 41 -1.82 -2.81 -11.69
CA ASP A 41 -0.48 -3.19 -12.13
C ASP A 41 -0.46 -3.46 -13.62
N ARG A 42 -1.23 -4.48 -14.01
CA ARG A 42 -1.18 -5.10 -15.32
C ARG A 42 -2.47 -5.86 -15.61
N TYR A 43 -2.65 -6.12 -16.89
CA TYR A 43 -3.63 -7.07 -17.40
C TYR A 43 -2.90 -8.30 -17.91
N GLU A 44 -3.35 -9.48 -17.49
CA GLU A 44 -2.94 -10.75 -18.06
C GLU A 44 -3.99 -11.21 -19.07
N ILE A 45 -3.55 -11.35 -20.31
CA ILE A 45 -4.40 -11.72 -21.44
C ILE A 45 -4.02 -13.14 -21.86
N THR A 46 -4.98 -14.05 -21.77
CA THR A 46 -4.84 -15.42 -22.29
C THR A 46 -5.45 -15.47 -23.69
N PHE A 47 -4.76 -16.12 -24.63
CA PHE A 47 -5.20 -16.31 -26.01
C PHE A 47 -5.66 -17.74 -26.29
N ALA A 48 -6.41 -17.92 -27.38
CA ALA A 48 -6.95 -19.23 -27.78
C ALA A 48 -5.88 -20.29 -28.10
N ASP A 49 -4.66 -19.85 -28.46
CA ASP A 49 -3.51 -20.73 -28.66
C ASP A 49 -2.82 -21.17 -27.35
N GLY A 50 -3.33 -20.71 -26.20
CA GLY A 50 -2.80 -20.99 -24.87
C GLY A 50 -1.63 -20.09 -24.46
N SER A 51 -1.23 -19.13 -25.31
CA SER A 51 -0.22 -18.14 -24.92
C SER A 51 -0.80 -17.07 -24.00
N GLU A 52 0.07 -16.44 -23.23
CA GLU A 52 -0.27 -15.35 -22.32
C GLU A 52 0.57 -14.10 -22.63
N LEU A 53 0.01 -12.94 -22.36
CA LEU A 53 0.71 -11.65 -22.46
C LEU A 53 0.32 -10.77 -21.28
N SER A 54 1.32 -10.19 -20.64
CA SER A 54 1.13 -9.13 -19.65
C SER A 54 1.19 -7.77 -20.34
N VAL A 55 0.18 -6.94 -20.06
CA VAL A 55 0.15 -5.52 -20.45
C VAL A 55 0.16 -4.70 -19.18
N TYR A 56 1.28 -4.06 -18.89
CA TYR A 56 1.40 -3.17 -17.73
C TYR A 56 0.60 -1.88 -17.93
N ASN A 57 0.00 -1.36 -16.86
CA ASN A 57 -0.84 -0.17 -16.88
C ASN A 57 -0.08 1.05 -17.43
N GLU A 58 1.19 1.20 -17.07
CA GLU A 58 2.10 2.26 -17.57
C GLU A 58 2.25 2.29 -19.10
N SER A 59 2.07 1.15 -19.77
CA SER A 59 2.19 1.02 -21.23
C SER A 59 0.84 1.05 -21.95
N LEU A 60 -0.27 1.03 -21.20
CA LEU A 60 -1.61 0.84 -21.73
C LEU A 60 -2.01 1.96 -22.67
N GLU A 61 -1.72 3.21 -22.30
CA GLU A 61 -2.07 4.40 -23.08
C GLU A 61 -1.38 4.42 -24.43
N SER A 62 -0.06 4.25 -24.44
CA SER A 62 0.70 4.21 -25.68
C SER A 62 0.31 3.04 -26.57
N MET A 63 -0.03 1.87 -25.99
CA MET A 63 -0.42 0.68 -26.74
C MET A 63 -1.80 0.84 -27.39
N LEU A 64 -2.75 1.42 -26.65
CA LEU A 64 -4.14 1.58 -27.08
C LEU A 64 -4.41 2.93 -27.75
N GLY A 65 -3.44 3.84 -27.77
CA GLY A 65 -3.59 5.19 -28.34
C GLY A 65 -4.57 6.06 -27.54
N LEU A 66 -4.54 5.95 -26.22
CA LEU A 66 -5.40 6.72 -25.31
C LEU A 66 -4.74 8.06 -24.97
N ASP A 67 -5.56 9.04 -24.58
CA ASP A 67 -5.07 10.29 -24.02
C ASP A 67 -4.36 10.01 -22.69
N GLU A 68 -3.32 10.80 -22.41
CA GLU A 68 -2.56 10.76 -21.16
C GLU A 68 -3.45 11.11 -19.97
N ASP A 69 -3.49 10.21 -18.99
CA ASP A 69 -4.26 10.32 -17.75
C ASP A 69 -3.39 9.87 -16.57
N GLU A 70 -2.92 10.84 -15.78
CA GLU A 70 -2.04 10.62 -14.63
C GLU A 70 -2.68 9.73 -13.56
N ASP A 71 -4.02 9.69 -13.51
CA ASP A 71 -4.78 8.92 -12.53
C ASP A 71 -5.26 7.56 -13.09
N ARG A 72 -4.84 7.18 -14.31
CA ARG A 72 -5.31 5.95 -14.96
C ARG A 72 -5.01 4.71 -14.12
N GLY A 73 -6.06 3.96 -13.80
CA GLY A 73 -5.95 2.74 -13.02
C GLY A 73 -5.72 2.99 -11.52
N ILE A 74 -5.83 4.24 -11.05
CA ILE A 74 -5.76 4.60 -9.63
C ILE A 74 -7.19 4.80 -9.11
N TYR A 75 -7.53 4.08 -8.05
CA TYR A 75 -8.84 4.13 -7.40
C TYR A 75 -8.67 4.45 -5.93
N GLU A 76 -9.01 5.68 -5.56
CA GLU A 76 -8.86 6.22 -4.22
C GLU A 76 -10.14 6.08 -3.40
N ALA A 77 -10.03 5.82 -2.10
CA ALA A 77 -11.14 5.87 -1.17
C ALA A 77 -11.72 7.29 -1.07
N ASP A 78 -13.04 7.44 -1.24
CA ASP A 78 -13.68 8.76 -1.18
C ASP A 78 -13.81 9.31 0.26
N SER A 79 -13.62 8.45 1.27
CA SER A 79 -13.66 8.79 2.69
C SER A 79 -13.01 7.69 3.55
N VAL A 80 -12.72 8.00 4.82
CA VAL A 80 -12.25 7.04 5.83
C VAL A 80 -13.23 5.90 6.12
N ASP A 81 -14.52 6.06 5.75
CA ASP A 81 -15.55 5.03 5.94
C ASP A 81 -15.72 4.14 4.68
N THR A 82 -14.91 4.36 3.63
CA THR A 82 -14.93 3.53 2.43
C THR A 82 -14.39 2.14 2.75
N GLU A 83 -15.24 1.12 2.57
CA GLU A 83 -14.85 -0.28 2.73
C GLU A 83 -13.91 -0.74 1.60
N PRO A 84 -12.76 -1.39 1.91
CA PRO A 84 -11.80 -1.85 0.89
C PRO A 84 -12.42 -2.69 -0.22
N ASP A 85 -13.27 -3.66 0.13
CA ASP A 85 -13.97 -4.52 -0.82
C ASP A 85 -14.87 -3.72 -1.78
N ALA A 86 -15.53 -2.67 -1.27
CA ALA A 86 -16.39 -1.83 -2.10
C ALA A 86 -15.57 -0.98 -3.09
N LEU A 87 -14.41 -0.49 -2.66
CA LEU A 87 -13.47 0.22 -3.53
C LEU A 87 -12.92 -0.71 -4.63
N LEU A 88 -12.55 -1.94 -4.26
CA LEU A 88 -12.04 -2.93 -5.19
C LEU A 88 -13.09 -3.39 -6.22
N GLU A 89 -14.35 -3.58 -5.80
CA GLU A 89 -15.46 -3.85 -6.74
C GLU A 89 -15.71 -2.68 -7.70
N ARG A 90 -15.56 -1.43 -7.22
CA ARG A 90 -15.65 -0.23 -8.06
C ARG A 90 -14.53 -0.21 -9.11
N LEU A 91 -13.31 -0.55 -8.72
CA LEU A 91 -12.17 -0.73 -9.63
C LEU A 91 -12.51 -1.76 -10.71
N TYR A 92 -12.84 -2.99 -10.32
CA TYR A 92 -13.11 -4.05 -11.30
C TYR A 92 -14.25 -3.70 -12.26
N GLY A 93 -15.33 -3.13 -11.75
CA GLY A 93 -16.46 -2.70 -12.57
C GLY A 93 -16.13 -1.55 -13.53
N SER A 94 -15.15 -0.71 -13.20
CA SER A 94 -14.68 0.39 -14.04
C SER A 94 -13.70 -0.14 -15.09
N GLU A 95 -12.72 -0.93 -14.68
CA GLU A 95 -11.74 -1.54 -15.58
C GLU A 95 -12.38 -2.45 -16.64
N GLN A 96 -13.40 -3.21 -16.24
CA GLN A 96 -14.17 -4.02 -17.18
C GLN A 96 -14.87 -3.17 -18.25
N LYS A 97 -15.34 -1.96 -17.91
CA LYS A 97 -16.04 -1.07 -18.85
C LYS A 97 -15.07 -0.29 -19.74
N LEU A 98 -13.96 0.16 -19.16
CA LEU A 98 -13.02 1.06 -19.83
C LEU A 98 -12.06 0.31 -20.75
N HIS A 99 -11.45 -0.79 -20.28
CA HIS A 99 -10.28 -1.36 -20.95
C HIS A 99 -10.52 -2.72 -21.62
N VAL A 100 -11.43 -3.57 -21.11
CA VAL A 100 -11.65 -4.91 -21.69
C VAL A 100 -11.97 -4.84 -23.19
N GLY A 101 -12.93 -4.01 -23.59
CA GLY A 101 -13.33 -3.88 -25.00
C GLY A 101 -12.19 -3.39 -25.91
N LEU A 102 -11.37 -2.47 -25.41
CA LEU A 102 -10.20 -1.95 -26.12
C LEU A 102 -9.11 -3.02 -26.27
N LEU A 103 -8.80 -3.75 -25.20
CA LEU A 103 -7.83 -4.84 -25.21
C LEU A 103 -8.28 -5.98 -26.14
N CYS A 104 -9.55 -6.38 -26.08
CA CYS A 104 -10.10 -7.38 -27.00
C CYS A 104 -9.98 -6.94 -28.47
N SER A 105 -10.25 -5.67 -28.76
CA SER A 105 -10.16 -5.13 -30.12
C SER A 105 -8.70 -5.03 -30.60
N HIS A 106 -7.80 -4.54 -29.74
CA HIS A 106 -6.38 -4.41 -30.05
C HIS A 106 -5.74 -5.76 -30.36
N PHE A 107 -6.12 -6.81 -29.63
CA PHE A 107 -5.59 -8.16 -29.80
C PHE A 107 -6.49 -9.11 -30.59
N GLU A 108 -7.50 -8.61 -31.32
CA GLU A 108 -8.50 -9.44 -32.04
C GLU A 108 -7.84 -10.54 -32.90
N SER A 109 -6.77 -10.19 -33.61
CA SER A 109 -6.01 -11.11 -34.47
C SER A 109 -5.41 -12.33 -33.75
N ARG A 110 -5.20 -12.25 -32.43
CA ARG A 110 -4.69 -13.32 -31.58
C ARG A 110 -5.80 -14.07 -30.84
N SER A 111 -7.06 -13.67 -30.99
CA SER A 111 -8.22 -14.32 -30.37
C SER A 111 -8.08 -14.43 -28.84
N PRO A 112 -8.15 -13.31 -28.10
CA PRO A 112 -8.13 -13.32 -26.64
C PRO A 112 -9.32 -14.13 -26.10
N VAL A 113 -9.11 -14.90 -25.04
CA VAL A 113 -10.14 -15.74 -24.39
C VAL A 113 -10.37 -15.40 -22.93
N SER A 114 -9.44 -14.70 -22.28
CA SER A 114 -9.58 -14.23 -20.91
C SER A 114 -8.76 -12.95 -20.73
N ILE A 115 -9.27 -12.03 -19.92
CA ILE A 115 -8.54 -10.85 -19.45
C ILE A 115 -8.68 -10.81 -17.93
N GLU A 116 -7.56 -10.90 -17.25
CA GLU A 116 -7.42 -10.78 -15.80
C GLU A 116 -6.70 -9.48 -15.46
N VAL A 117 -7.18 -8.77 -14.45
CA VAL A 117 -6.49 -7.58 -13.93
C VAL A 117 -5.79 -7.93 -12.63
N HIS A 118 -4.59 -7.40 -12.44
CA HIS A 118 -3.80 -7.50 -11.21
C HIS A 118 -3.65 -6.11 -10.60
N VAL A 119 -3.79 -6.03 -9.27
CA VAL A 119 -3.95 -4.78 -8.53
C VAL A 119 -3.09 -4.78 -7.27
N TYR A 120 -2.39 -3.67 -7.04
CA TYR A 120 -1.65 -3.36 -5.82
C TYR A 120 -2.51 -2.57 -4.83
N VAL A 121 -2.17 -2.68 -3.55
CA VAL A 121 -2.67 -1.77 -2.50
C VAL A 121 -1.66 -0.67 -2.30
N GLU A 122 -2.15 0.56 -2.17
CA GLU A 122 -1.36 1.71 -1.75
C GLU A 122 -2.06 2.37 -0.57
N TYR A 123 -1.29 2.65 0.49
CA TYR A 123 -1.73 3.46 1.62
C TYR A 123 -0.95 4.77 1.62
N ARG A 124 -1.67 5.88 1.56
CA ARG A 124 -1.09 7.22 1.57
C ARG A 124 -1.27 7.86 2.93
N LEU A 125 -0.20 8.31 3.55
CA LEU A 125 -0.22 9.17 4.73
C LEU A 125 0.30 10.55 4.35
N THR A 126 -0.53 11.58 4.48
CA THR A 126 -0.11 12.97 4.30
C THR A 126 0.20 13.63 5.63
N GLN A 127 0.88 14.77 5.61
CA GLN A 127 1.16 15.54 6.83
C GLN A 127 -0.11 15.91 7.62
N ASP A 128 -1.22 16.18 6.92
CA ASP A 128 -2.51 16.49 7.56
C ASP A 128 -3.08 15.28 8.33
N ASP A 129 -2.65 14.06 8.03
CA ASP A 129 -3.08 12.82 8.68
C ASP A 129 -2.23 12.45 9.92
N TRP A 130 -1.14 13.17 10.19
CA TRP A 130 -0.19 12.80 11.26
C TRP A 130 -0.85 12.79 12.64
N ASP A 131 -1.68 13.78 12.95
CA ASP A 131 -2.38 13.88 14.23
C ASP A 131 -3.40 12.74 14.43
N ASP A 132 -4.07 12.32 13.36
CA ASP A 132 -5.02 11.20 13.39
C ASP A 132 -4.28 9.87 13.58
N MET A 133 -3.15 9.66 12.88
CA MET A 133 -2.31 8.48 13.09
C MET A 133 -1.71 8.46 14.50
N LEU A 134 -1.25 9.61 15.00
CA LEU A 134 -0.74 9.74 16.37
C LEU A 134 -1.81 9.43 17.41
N SER A 135 -3.04 9.89 17.18
CA SER A 135 -4.19 9.57 18.04
C SER A 135 -4.46 8.07 18.06
N PHE A 136 -4.48 7.42 16.90
CA PHE A 136 -4.60 5.96 16.79
C PHE A 136 -3.52 5.21 17.59
N LEU A 137 -2.25 5.63 17.49
CA LEU A 137 -1.15 5.01 18.25
C LEU A 137 -1.31 5.23 19.76
N ASN A 138 -1.65 6.46 20.17
CA ASN A 138 -1.78 6.83 21.57
C ASN A 138 -2.93 6.15 22.30
N GLU A 139 -4.03 5.81 21.61
CA GLU A 139 -5.11 5.00 22.17
C GLU A 139 -4.66 3.62 22.68
N ARG A 140 -3.51 3.14 22.19
CA ARG A 140 -2.95 1.81 22.52
C ARG A 140 -1.73 1.89 23.45
N LEU A 141 -1.22 3.09 23.68
CA LEU A 141 -0.13 3.34 24.62
C LEU A 141 -0.68 3.56 26.04
N PRO A 142 0.15 3.36 27.08
CA PRO A 142 -0.23 3.69 28.44
C PRO A 142 -0.54 5.19 28.57
N GLU A 143 -1.61 5.54 29.28
CA GLU A 143 -2.08 6.94 29.45
C GLU A 143 -1.01 7.90 29.97
N GLU A 144 -0.05 7.40 30.75
CA GLU A 144 1.01 8.20 31.37
C GLU A 144 2.20 8.49 30.44
N ALA A 145 2.24 7.89 29.25
CA ALA A 145 3.40 7.93 28.37
C ALA A 145 3.05 8.15 26.88
N PRO A 146 2.22 9.17 26.54
CA PRO A 146 1.81 9.43 25.16
C PRO A 146 3.02 9.75 24.28
N LEU A 147 2.92 9.38 23.01
CA LEU A 147 3.82 9.75 21.93
C LEU A 147 3.41 11.11 21.36
N THR A 148 4.40 11.91 20.93
CA THR A 148 4.18 13.21 20.28
C THR A 148 5.00 13.32 19.00
N VAL A 149 4.58 14.19 18.06
CA VAL A 149 5.37 14.45 16.84
C VAL A 149 6.78 14.93 17.16
N GLU A 150 6.95 15.84 18.13
CA GLU A 150 8.28 16.35 18.56
C GLU A 150 9.19 15.22 19.07
N GLU A 151 8.63 14.20 19.72
CA GLU A 151 9.38 13.03 20.15
C GLU A 151 9.75 12.13 18.96
N ILE A 152 8.83 11.94 18.01
CA ILE A 152 9.07 11.15 16.79
C ILE A 152 10.18 11.77 15.93
N GLU A 153 10.25 13.10 15.83
CA GLU A 153 11.34 13.80 15.11
C GLU A 153 12.75 13.40 15.59
N GLY A 154 12.86 12.94 16.84
CA GLY A 154 14.12 12.48 17.44
C GLY A 154 14.44 11.00 17.24
N PHE A 155 13.54 10.20 16.64
CA PHE A 155 13.72 8.75 16.52
C PHE A 155 14.81 8.36 15.51
N ASP A 156 15.42 7.21 15.76
CA ASP A 156 16.33 6.56 14.82
C ASP A 156 15.56 5.47 14.07
N VAL A 157 15.07 5.83 12.88
CA VAL A 157 14.24 4.93 12.06
C VAL A 157 15.03 3.68 11.64
N GLU A 158 16.34 3.78 11.43
CA GLU A 158 17.17 2.61 11.11
C GLU A 158 17.22 1.65 12.30
N ALA A 159 17.45 2.17 13.51
CA ALA A 159 17.45 1.38 14.73
C ALA A 159 16.08 0.71 14.96
N MET A 160 14.98 1.43 14.76
CA MET A 160 13.61 0.89 14.86
C MET A 160 13.38 -0.29 13.89
N ILE A 161 13.89 -0.19 12.66
CA ILE A 161 13.73 -1.22 11.62
C ILE A 161 14.57 -2.46 11.94
N SER A 162 15.80 -2.27 12.41
CA SER A 162 16.71 -3.38 12.71
C SER A 162 16.52 -4.00 14.10
N PHE A 163 15.67 -3.40 14.94
CA PHE A 163 15.50 -3.78 16.35
C PHE A 163 15.08 -5.25 16.52
N ASP A 164 15.94 -6.00 17.21
CA ASP A 164 15.70 -7.37 17.65
C ASP A 164 15.46 -7.40 19.18
N PRO A 165 14.23 -7.70 19.64
CA PRO A 165 13.93 -7.80 21.07
C PRO A 165 14.77 -8.85 21.83
N GLU A 166 15.38 -9.82 21.15
CA GLU A 166 16.22 -10.84 21.78
C GLU A 166 17.68 -10.38 21.95
N GLU A 167 18.15 -9.43 21.14
CA GLU A 167 19.56 -9.02 21.09
C GLU A 167 19.79 -7.56 21.54
N ASP A 168 18.78 -6.69 21.43
CA ASP A 168 18.90 -5.24 21.64
C ASP A 168 18.20 -4.76 22.92
N GLU A 169 18.74 -3.72 23.56
CA GLU A 169 18.10 -3.05 24.70
C GLU A 169 17.15 -1.94 24.19
N PRO A 170 15.85 -1.97 24.55
CA PRO A 170 14.89 -0.97 24.10
C PRO A 170 15.16 0.41 24.70
N SER A 171 15.03 1.44 23.88
CA SER A 171 15.14 2.85 24.29
C SER A 171 13.95 3.66 23.79
N ARG A 172 13.40 4.51 24.66
CA ARG A 172 12.33 5.43 24.27
C ARG A 172 12.86 6.52 23.33
N GLU A 173 14.09 6.98 23.58
CA GLU A 173 14.69 8.12 22.87
C GLU A 173 14.90 7.85 21.37
N ASP A 174 15.23 6.62 21.00
CA ASP A 174 15.43 6.22 19.60
C ASP A 174 14.20 5.56 18.96
N GLY A 175 13.10 5.43 19.70
CA GLY A 175 11.85 4.83 19.23
C GLY A 175 11.74 3.31 19.40
N THR A 176 12.84 2.60 19.68
CA THR A 176 12.85 1.12 19.80
C THR A 176 12.02 0.61 20.98
N GLY A 177 11.85 1.41 22.03
CA GLY A 177 10.98 1.11 23.16
C GLY A 177 9.50 1.03 22.77
N PHE A 178 9.06 1.85 21.82
CA PHE A 178 7.70 1.76 21.25
C PHE A 178 7.57 0.57 20.31
N VAL A 179 8.63 0.27 19.54
CA VAL A 179 8.68 -0.95 18.71
C VAL A 179 8.51 -2.19 19.58
N MET A 180 9.28 -2.30 20.68
CA MET A 180 9.16 -3.41 21.63
C MET A 180 7.75 -3.48 22.22
N TYR A 181 7.22 -2.36 22.70
CA TYR A 181 5.87 -2.32 23.27
C TYR A 181 4.82 -2.86 22.29
N PHE A 182 4.79 -2.37 21.04
CA PHE A 182 3.81 -2.85 20.07
C PHE A 182 4.08 -4.28 19.60
N LYS A 183 5.34 -4.76 19.57
CA LYS A 183 5.67 -6.17 19.33
C LYS A 183 5.15 -7.08 20.45
N GLU A 184 5.19 -6.65 21.70
CA GLU A 184 4.67 -7.43 22.84
C GLU A 184 3.13 -7.47 22.87
N GLN A 185 2.47 -6.44 22.32
CA GLN A 185 1.00 -6.34 22.21
C GLN A 185 0.45 -6.84 20.85
N ASP A 186 1.30 -7.44 20.00
CA ASP A 186 0.99 -7.79 18.60
C ASP A 186 -0.23 -8.75 18.47
N GLU A 187 -0.52 -9.55 19.50
CA GLU A 187 -1.64 -10.50 19.53
C GLU A 187 -3.03 -9.83 19.52
N GLU A 188 -3.16 -8.58 19.98
CA GLU A 188 -4.48 -7.92 20.12
C GLU A 188 -4.91 -7.16 18.86
N ASP A 189 -3.97 -6.61 18.08
CA ASP A 189 -4.24 -5.69 16.96
C ASP A 189 -3.59 -6.11 15.62
N ASP A 190 -3.14 -7.37 15.49
CA ASP A 190 -2.47 -7.92 14.29
C ASP A 190 -1.25 -7.08 13.82
N GLY A 191 -0.62 -6.34 14.74
CA GLY A 191 0.56 -5.52 14.47
C GLY A 191 0.35 -4.25 13.64
N LEU A 192 -0.90 -3.84 13.43
CA LEU A 192 -1.24 -2.59 12.75
C LEU A 192 -0.69 -1.35 13.48
N PRO A 193 -0.68 -1.27 14.82
CA PRO A 193 -0.08 -0.13 15.53
C PRO A 193 1.41 -0.01 15.28
N LEU A 194 2.14 -1.13 15.24
CA LEU A 194 3.56 -1.11 14.90
C LEU A 194 3.79 -0.66 13.45
N LEU A 195 2.97 -1.13 12.50
CA LEU A 195 3.04 -0.64 11.12
C LEU A 195 2.79 0.88 11.05
N GLY A 196 1.73 1.37 11.72
CA GLY A 196 1.40 2.79 11.78
C GLY A 196 2.53 3.63 12.39
N LEU A 197 3.15 3.16 13.47
CA LEU A 197 4.32 3.80 14.08
C LEU A 197 5.47 3.91 13.09
N CYS A 198 5.83 2.83 12.40
CA CYS A 198 6.93 2.85 11.44
C CYS A 198 6.66 3.80 10.27
N ILE A 199 5.43 3.84 9.76
CA ILE A 199 5.04 4.78 8.68
C ILE A 199 5.16 6.21 9.18
N LEU A 200 4.53 6.54 10.31
CA LEU A 200 4.54 7.89 10.86
C LEU A 200 5.96 8.34 11.21
N ALA A 201 6.76 7.49 11.84
CA ALA A 201 8.14 7.80 12.19
C ALA A 201 9.00 8.11 10.95
N HIS A 202 8.90 7.29 9.91
CA HIS A 202 9.61 7.55 8.67
C HIS A 202 9.14 8.84 7.99
N ALA A 203 7.83 9.11 7.98
CA ALA A 203 7.28 10.34 7.42
C ALA A 203 7.78 11.59 8.16
N VAL A 204 7.74 11.59 9.49
CA VAL A 204 8.12 12.72 10.34
C VAL A 204 9.63 12.95 10.32
N VAL A 205 10.45 11.91 10.56
CA VAL A 205 11.92 12.04 10.65
C VAL A 205 12.53 12.52 9.33
N HIS A 206 11.94 12.13 8.20
CA HIS A 206 12.42 12.52 6.87
C HIS A 206 11.66 13.69 6.24
N ASP A 207 10.75 14.35 6.98
CA ASP A 207 9.94 15.48 6.51
C ASP A 207 9.21 15.18 5.17
N ILE A 208 8.58 14.00 5.09
CA ILE A 208 7.85 13.52 3.91
C ILE A 208 6.41 14.01 4.00
N GLU A 209 6.07 15.04 3.22
CA GLU A 209 4.72 15.63 3.17
C GLU A 209 3.64 14.63 2.73
N CYS A 210 4.00 13.68 1.87
CA CYS A 210 3.12 12.65 1.32
C CYS A 210 3.87 11.34 1.19
N MET A 211 3.57 10.39 2.07
CA MET A 211 4.20 9.07 2.11
C MET A 211 3.26 8.01 1.55
N ASP A 212 3.67 7.37 0.46
CA ASP A 212 2.97 6.24 -0.14
C ASP A 212 3.62 4.92 0.28
N VAL A 213 2.78 3.99 0.74
CA VAL A 213 3.17 2.64 1.17
C VAL A 213 2.49 1.64 0.26
N GLU A 214 3.28 1.01 -0.60
CA GLU A 214 2.80 0.04 -1.58
C GLU A 214 2.95 -1.40 -1.10
N GLU A 215 2.02 -2.25 -1.50
CA GLU A 215 2.09 -3.70 -1.36
C GLU A 215 1.99 -4.38 -2.72
N GLU A 216 2.96 -5.27 -3.02
CA GLU A 216 3.02 -6.14 -4.22
C GLU A 216 1.65 -6.76 -4.55
N PRO A 217 1.33 -7.09 -5.83
CA PRO A 217 -0.05 -7.16 -6.26
C PRO A 217 -0.72 -8.36 -5.61
N LEU A 218 -1.63 -8.08 -4.68
CA LEU A 218 -2.32 -9.09 -3.87
C LEU A 218 -3.63 -9.54 -4.51
N TYR A 219 -4.24 -8.68 -5.32
CA TYR A 219 -5.58 -8.88 -5.83
C TYR A 219 -5.55 -9.11 -7.33
N SER A 220 -6.26 -10.14 -7.76
CA SER A 220 -6.53 -10.37 -9.16
C SER A 220 -7.96 -10.79 -9.40
N ARG A 221 -8.49 -10.42 -10.57
CA ARG A 221 -9.82 -10.84 -11.01
C ARG A 221 -9.90 -10.95 -12.51
N VAL A 222 -10.48 -12.05 -12.97
CA VAL A 222 -10.88 -12.19 -14.36
C VAL A 222 -12.05 -11.24 -14.65
N LEU A 223 -11.79 -10.20 -15.43
CA LEU A 223 -12.79 -9.20 -15.83
C LEU A 223 -13.65 -9.67 -16.99
N TRP A 224 -13.11 -10.56 -17.83
CA TRP A 224 -13.79 -11.05 -19.02
C TRP A 224 -13.30 -12.44 -19.44
N ARG A 225 -14.22 -13.23 -20.00
CA ARG A 225 -13.93 -14.49 -20.69
C ARG A 225 -14.74 -14.56 -21.99
N ALA A 226 -14.15 -15.14 -23.02
CA ALA A 226 -14.89 -15.50 -24.23
C ALA A 226 -15.90 -16.62 -23.91
N ASP A 227 -17.10 -16.50 -24.47
CA ASP A 227 -18.17 -17.51 -24.38
C ASP A 227 -17.88 -18.76 -25.22
#